data_AF-A0A4U1YM84-F1
#
_entry.id   AF-A0A4U1YM84-F1
#
_cell.length_a   1.000
_cell.length_b   1.000
_cell.length_c   1.000
_cell.angle_alpha   90.00
_cell.angle_beta   90.00
_cell.angle_gamma   90.00
#
_symmetry.space_group_name_H-M   'P 1'
#
loop_
_entity.id
_entity.type
_entity.pdbx_description
1 polymer ?
#
loop_
_entity_poly.entity_id
_entity_poly.type
_entity_poly.pdbx_seq_one_letter_code
_entity_poly.pdbx_strand_id
1 'polypeptide(L)'
;MNGLESLPVIQPQCLDSLFEKHFNESPFFKKHTFDIVIRHLKHEIDLNKSGTKLTANEKKDLGLNARLSITSDLVAVLSKSGLELVRPKDALKQVYYRAKFESNRIERLQKMLSLGIENVTYMACKDEKDCEWCKANDGIKFVVSEALNTEINQSCKCDWNRGCFIPEIN
;
A
#
# COMPACT_ATOMS: atom_id res chain seq x y z
N MET A 1 -12.37 38.31 18.81
CA MET A 1 -11.34 37.64 17.99
C MET A 1 -11.27 36.21 18.47
N ASN A 2 -12.12 35.33 17.94
CA ASN A 2 -12.05 33.91 18.26
C ASN A 2 -11.10 33.29 17.24
N GLY A 3 -9.92 32.90 17.70
CA GLY A 3 -8.98 32.14 16.91
C GLY A 3 -9.65 30.82 16.54
N LEU A 4 -9.93 30.64 15.25
CA LEU A 4 -10.08 29.32 14.68
C LEU A 4 -8.72 28.63 14.87
N GLU A 5 -8.57 27.88 15.96
CA GLU A 5 -7.55 26.84 16.00
C GLU A 5 -7.79 25.97 14.77
N SER A 6 -6.82 25.98 13.86
CA SER A 6 -6.86 25.15 12.67
C SER A 6 -7.10 23.72 13.12
N LEU A 7 -8.21 23.11 12.70
CA LEU A 7 -8.45 21.68 12.85
C LEU A 7 -7.17 20.92 12.47
N PRO A 8 -6.82 19.80 13.12
CA PRO A 8 -5.69 18.98 12.70
C PRO A 8 -5.95 18.51 11.26
N VAL A 9 -5.39 19.24 10.28
CA VAL A 9 -5.67 18.98 8.87
C VAL A 9 -4.87 17.76 8.45
N ILE A 10 -5.57 16.64 8.30
CA ILE A 10 -5.01 15.48 7.62
C ILE A 10 -4.84 15.85 6.15
N GLN A 11 -3.62 15.79 5.63
CA GLN A 11 -3.34 16.25 4.28
C GLN A 11 -3.93 15.27 3.26
N PRO A 12 -4.79 15.72 2.33
CA PRO A 12 -5.27 14.85 1.27
C PRO A 12 -4.08 14.40 0.41
N GLN A 13 -4.09 13.12 0.02
CA GLN A 13 -3.08 12.55 -0.87
C GLN A 13 -3.77 11.99 -2.09
N CYS A 14 -3.30 12.35 -3.28
CA CYS A 14 -3.77 11.71 -4.50
C CYS A 14 -3.13 10.32 -4.62
N LEU A 15 -3.82 9.41 -5.29
CA LEU A 15 -3.39 8.02 -5.42
C LEU A 15 -2.06 7.88 -6.17
N ASP A 16 -1.77 8.78 -7.11
CA ASP A 16 -0.51 8.80 -7.87
C ASP A 16 0.69 9.08 -6.95
N SER A 17 0.60 10.10 -6.09
CA SER A 17 1.63 10.39 -5.09
C SER A 17 1.84 9.23 -4.13
N LEU A 18 0.78 8.52 -3.75
CA LEU A 18 0.88 7.32 -2.90
C LEU A 18 1.54 6.15 -3.63
N PHE A 19 1.26 5.96 -4.93
CA PHE A 19 1.98 4.99 -5.74
C PHE A 19 3.47 5.32 -5.79
N GLU A 20 3.83 6.55 -6.12
CA GLU A 20 5.24 6.98 -6.17
C GLU A 20 5.95 6.79 -4.82
N LYS A 21 5.30 7.19 -3.72
CA LYS A 21 5.80 6.96 -2.35
C LYS A 21 6.13 5.48 -2.13
N HIS A 22 5.16 4.59 -2.36
CA HIS A 22 5.36 3.17 -2.07
C HIS A 22 6.26 2.46 -3.08
N PHE A 23 6.38 2.95 -4.31
CA PHE A 23 7.40 2.48 -5.24
C PHE A 23 8.80 2.81 -4.76
N ASN A 24 9.02 4.02 -4.24
CA ASN A 24 10.32 4.43 -3.69
C ASN A 24 10.70 3.65 -2.42
N GLU A 25 9.71 3.21 -1.64
CA GLU A 25 9.90 2.35 -0.46
C GLU A 25 10.06 0.86 -0.83
N SER A 26 9.59 0.43 -1.99
CA SER A 26 9.59 -0.97 -2.42
C SER A 26 10.92 -1.36 -3.07
N PRO A 27 11.55 -2.48 -2.65
CA PRO A 27 12.76 -2.96 -3.31
C PRO A 27 12.47 -3.72 -4.62
N PHE A 28 11.21 -4.01 -4.95
CA PHE A 28 10.85 -5.00 -5.97
C PHE A 28 10.83 -4.49 -7.41
N PHE A 29 10.99 -3.19 -7.62
CA PHE A 29 10.87 -2.56 -8.94
C PHE A 29 12.14 -1.79 -9.31
N LYS A 30 12.42 -1.71 -10.61
CA LYS A 30 13.47 -0.84 -11.13
C LYS A 30 12.95 0.60 -11.14
N LYS A 31 13.71 1.55 -10.57
CA LYS A 31 13.26 2.94 -10.43
C LYS A 31 12.86 3.60 -11.75
N HIS A 32 13.60 3.35 -12.82
CA HIS A 32 13.30 3.93 -14.14
C HIS A 32 12.05 3.33 -14.82
N THR A 33 11.40 2.31 -14.22
CA THR A 33 10.19 1.70 -14.77
C THR A 33 8.93 2.06 -13.99
N PHE A 34 8.98 2.98 -13.01
CA PHE A 34 7.80 3.30 -12.20
C PHE A 34 6.60 3.76 -13.04
N ASP A 35 6.81 4.62 -14.05
CA ASP A 35 5.72 5.11 -14.92
C ASP A 35 4.95 3.98 -15.59
N ILE A 36 5.65 2.97 -16.12
CA ILE A 36 4.98 1.84 -16.77
C ILE A 36 4.24 0.96 -15.76
N VAL A 37 4.74 0.84 -14.52
CA VAL A 37 4.02 0.11 -13.47
C VAL A 37 2.80 0.90 -12.99
N ILE A 38 2.88 2.23 -12.87
CA ILE A 38 1.72 3.07 -12.53
C ILE A 38 0.60 2.89 -13.55
N ARG A 39 0.91 2.89 -14.84
CA ARG A 39 -0.07 2.60 -15.90
C ARG A 39 -0.73 1.23 -15.73
N HIS A 40 0.02 0.24 -15.25
CA HIS A 40 -0.56 -1.06 -14.89
C HIS A 40 -1.52 -0.96 -13.70
N LEU A 41 -1.13 -0.27 -12.63
CA LEU A 41 -1.96 -0.09 -11.44
C LEU A 41 -3.24 0.71 -11.72
N LYS A 42 -3.21 1.59 -12.73
CA LYS A 42 -4.37 2.32 -13.26
C LYS A 42 -5.22 1.52 -14.25
N HIS A 43 -4.86 0.26 -14.51
CA HIS A 43 -5.53 -0.61 -15.49
C HIS A 43 -5.48 -0.12 -16.94
N GLU A 44 -4.55 0.78 -17.28
CA GLU A 44 -4.33 1.24 -18.65
C GLU A 44 -3.60 0.18 -19.47
N ILE A 45 -2.74 -0.62 -18.81
CA ILE A 45 -2.05 -1.78 -19.39
C ILE A 45 -2.11 -2.97 -18.42
N ASP A 46 -1.90 -4.18 -18.92
CA ASP A 46 -1.81 -5.38 -18.09
C ASP A 46 -0.46 -6.07 -18.25
N LEU A 47 0.52 -5.70 -17.41
CA LEU A 47 1.85 -6.31 -17.41
C LEU A 47 1.81 -7.83 -17.20
N ASN A 48 0.75 -8.38 -16.59
CA ASN A 48 0.61 -9.84 -16.41
C ASN A 48 0.18 -10.57 -17.68
N LYS A 49 -0.22 -9.83 -18.72
CA LYS A 49 -0.74 -10.35 -19.99
C LYS A 49 -0.03 -9.78 -21.21
N SER A 50 0.60 -8.61 -21.11
CA SER A 50 1.36 -7.98 -22.18
C SER A 50 2.74 -8.65 -22.35
N GLY A 51 3.27 -8.59 -23.57
CA GLY A 51 4.52 -9.25 -23.93
C GLY A 51 4.36 -10.77 -24.17
N THR A 52 5.49 -11.47 -24.26
CA THR A 52 5.52 -12.93 -24.44
C THR A 52 5.60 -13.64 -23.10
N LYS A 53 4.92 -14.77 -22.96
CA LYS A 53 5.11 -15.65 -21.80
C LYS A 53 6.48 -16.32 -21.91
N LEU A 54 7.26 -16.26 -20.83
CA LEU A 54 8.57 -16.90 -20.82
C LEU A 54 8.45 -18.42 -20.90
N THR A 55 9.30 -18.99 -21.74
CA THR A 55 9.57 -20.42 -21.85
C THR A 55 10.26 -20.96 -20.59
N ALA A 56 10.33 -22.28 -20.46
CA ALA A 56 11.02 -22.92 -19.34
C ALA A 56 12.52 -22.59 -19.30
N ASN A 57 13.17 -22.45 -20.46
CA ASN A 57 14.59 -22.13 -20.56
C ASN A 57 14.86 -20.68 -20.14
N GLU A 58 14.10 -19.71 -20.67
CA GLU A 58 14.23 -18.30 -20.27
C GLU A 58 14.02 -18.11 -18.76
N LYS A 59 13.07 -18.85 -18.16
CA LYS A 59 12.87 -18.83 -16.70
C LYS A 59 14.08 -19.40 -15.96
N LYS A 60 14.65 -20.50 -16.44
CA LYS A 60 15.83 -21.12 -15.84
C LYS A 60 17.03 -20.18 -15.85
N ASP A 61 17.24 -19.47 -16.95
CA ASP A 61 18.34 -18.51 -17.10
C ASP A 61 18.19 -17.31 -16.14
N LEU A 62 16.95 -16.97 -15.77
CA LEU A 62 16.62 -15.94 -14.77
C LEU A 62 16.54 -16.48 -13.34
N GLY A 63 16.80 -17.76 -13.09
CA GLY A 63 16.66 -18.37 -11.77
C GLY A 63 15.22 -18.51 -11.27
N LEU A 64 14.24 -18.41 -12.18
CA LEU A 64 12.81 -18.50 -11.87
C LEU A 64 12.30 -19.95 -11.92
N ASN A 65 11.25 -20.22 -11.15
CA ASN A 65 10.55 -21.50 -11.18
C ASN A 65 9.98 -21.76 -12.59
N ALA A 66 10.32 -22.90 -13.21
CA ALA A 66 9.87 -23.26 -14.56
C ALA A 66 8.33 -23.36 -14.70
N ARG A 67 7.58 -23.56 -13.61
CA ARG A 67 6.10 -23.58 -13.60
C ARG A 67 5.48 -22.18 -13.46
N LEU A 68 6.29 -21.16 -13.16
CA LEU A 68 5.80 -19.79 -13.03
C LEU A 68 5.27 -19.28 -14.37
N SER A 69 4.07 -18.70 -14.34
CA SER A 69 3.47 -17.99 -15.47
C SER A 69 3.78 -16.51 -15.34
N ILE A 70 4.77 -16.05 -16.12
CA ILE A 70 5.28 -14.68 -16.11
C ILE A 70 5.57 -14.23 -17.55
N THR A 71 5.35 -12.95 -17.80
CA THR A 71 5.55 -12.28 -19.09
C THR A 71 6.88 -11.53 -19.12
N SER A 72 7.42 -11.32 -20.32
CA SER A 72 8.62 -10.50 -20.56
C SER A 72 8.49 -9.11 -19.96
N ASP A 73 7.32 -8.50 -20.10
CA ASP A 73 7.08 -7.12 -19.66
C ASP A 73 7.09 -7.02 -18.14
N LEU A 74 6.53 -8.01 -17.43
CA LEU A 74 6.62 -8.04 -15.98
C LEU A 74 8.06 -8.26 -15.50
N VAL A 75 8.82 -9.13 -16.17
CA VAL A 75 10.26 -9.31 -15.86
C VAL A 75 11.04 -8.02 -16.10
N ALA A 76 10.70 -7.26 -17.14
CA ALA A 76 11.38 -6.03 -17.49
C ALA A 76 11.29 -4.96 -16.38
N VAL A 77 10.16 -4.90 -15.66
CA VAL A 77 9.95 -3.88 -14.60
C VAL A 77 10.44 -4.30 -13.21
N LEU A 78 10.56 -5.61 -12.96
CA LEU A 78 10.97 -6.12 -11.65
C LEU A 78 12.47 -6.01 -11.43
N SER A 79 12.86 -5.69 -10.20
CA SER A 79 14.25 -5.80 -9.73
C SER A 79 14.60 -7.27 -9.47
N LYS A 80 15.87 -7.54 -9.12
CA LYS A 80 16.31 -8.87 -8.70
C LYS A 80 15.49 -9.41 -7.52
N SER A 81 15.29 -8.60 -6.47
CA SER A 81 14.49 -9.01 -5.31
C SER A 81 13.01 -9.21 -5.66
N GLY A 82 12.47 -8.45 -6.61
CA GLY A 82 11.11 -8.65 -7.12
C GLY A 82 10.95 -9.99 -7.86
N LEU A 83 11.99 -10.42 -8.59
CA LEU A 83 12.01 -11.72 -9.27
C LEU A 83 12.21 -12.90 -8.29
N GLU A 84 12.88 -12.68 -7.17
CA GLU A 84 13.11 -13.69 -6.12
C GLU A 84 11.87 -13.97 -5.26
N LEU A 85 10.82 -13.16 -5.38
CA LEU A 85 9.53 -13.44 -4.73
C LEU A 85 8.98 -14.79 -5.19
N VAL A 86 8.38 -15.55 -4.26
CA VAL A 86 7.67 -16.81 -4.56
C VAL A 86 6.64 -16.60 -5.68
N ARG A 87 6.02 -15.43 -5.70
CA ARG A 87 5.07 -14.97 -6.72
C ARG A 87 5.43 -13.54 -7.14
N PRO A 88 6.21 -13.33 -8.21
CA PRO A 88 6.63 -11.98 -8.62
C PRO A 88 5.47 -11.01 -8.90
N LYS A 89 4.31 -11.53 -9.29
CA LYS A 89 3.07 -10.75 -9.46
C LYS A 89 2.58 -10.07 -8.17
N ASP A 90 2.95 -10.59 -7.00
CA ASP A 90 2.52 -10.04 -5.73
C ASP A 90 3.23 -8.72 -5.40
N ALA A 91 4.37 -8.41 -6.04
CA ALA A 91 4.99 -7.08 -5.95
C ALA A 91 4.03 -5.96 -6.40
N LEU A 92 3.28 -6.20 -7.48
CA LEU A 92 2.29 -5.25 -8.01
C LEU A 92 1.15 -5.02 -7.00
N LYS A 93 0.68 -6.12 -6.40
CA LYS A 93 -0.39 -6.09 -5.39
C LYS A 93 0.04 -5.32 -4.14
N GLN A 94 1.28 -5.51 -3.71
CA GLN A 94 1.78 -4.87 -2.50
C GLN A 94 1.71 -3.34 -2.63
N VAL A 95 2.26 -2.77 -3.70
CA VAL A 95 2.20 -1.31 -3.94
C VAL A 95 0.76 -0.84 -4.13
N TYR A 96 -0.03 -1.57 -4.93
CA TYR A 96 -1.43 -1.23 -5.18
C TYR A 96 -2.25 -1.15 -3.90
N TYR A 97 -2.26 -2.22 -3.10
CA TYR A 97 -3.06 -2.27 -1.89
C TYR A 97 -2.53 -1.33 -0.82
N ARG A 98 -1.21 -1.14 -0.70
CA ARG A 98 -0.67 -0.19 0.26
C ARG A 98 -1.13 1.23 -0.02
N ALA A 99 -1.05 1.68 -1.28
CA ALA A 99 -1.55 2.99 -1.70
C ALA A 99 -3.06 3.12 -1.49
N LYS A 100 -3.86 2.12 -1.91
CA LYS A 100 -5.32 2.17 -1.78
C LYS A 100 -5.78 2.19 -0.32
N PHE A 101 -5.19 1.38 0.55
CA PHE A 101 -5.55 1.36 1.96
C PHE A 101 -5.11 2.63 2.68
N GLU A 102 -3.95 3.19 2.34
CA GLU A 102 -3.53 4.50 2.86
C GLU A 102 -4.48 5.62 2.41
N SER A 103 -4.84 5.70 1.12
CA SER A 103 -5.83 6.65 0.58
C SER A 103 -7.16 6.53 1.31
N ASN A 104 -7.69 5.32 1.40
CA ASN A 104 -8.97 5.06 2.08
C ASN A 104 -8.91 5.46 3.56
N ARG A 105 -7.79 5.24 4.25
CA ARG A 105 -7.61 5.64 5.64
C ARG A 105 -7.66 7.16 5.75
N ILE A 106 -6.88 7.88 4.93
CA ILE A 106 -6.85 9.35 4.91
C ILE A 106 -8.26 9.91 4.69
N GLU A 107 -8.96 9.43 3.65
CA GLU A 107 -10.33 9.85 3.33
C GLU A 107 -11.30 9.58 4.50
N ARG A 108 -11.20 8.42 5.15
CA ARG A 108 -12.06 8.09 6.29
C ARG A 108 -11.79 8.97 7.50
N LEU A 109 -10.53 9.22 7.84
CA LEU A 109 -10.17 10.10 8.96
C LEU A 109 -10.59 11.56 8.68
N GLN A 110 -10.41 12.06 7.46
CA GLN A 110 -10.91 13.38 7.05
C GLN A 110 -12.44 13.46 7.16
N LYS A 111 -13.15 12.42 6.71
CA LYS A 111 -14.61 12.36 6.85
C LYS A 111 -15.03 12.36 8.31
N MET A 112 -14.34 11.62 9.18
CA MET A 112 -14.62 11.62 10.63
C MET A 112 -14.47 13.02 11.22
N LEU A 113 -13.37 13.73 10.92
CA LEU A 113 -13.17 15.12 11.36
C LEU A 113 -14.30 16.05 10.86
N SER A 114 -14.72 15.90 9.59
CA SER A 114 -15.81 16.71 9.03
C SER A 114 -17.17 16.49 9.71
N LEU A 115 -17.33 15.36 10.40
CA LEU A 115 -18.53 15.01 11.17
C LEU A 115 -18.39 15.34 12.66
N GLY A 116 -17.31 15.99 13.09
CA GLY A 116 -17.04 16.30 14.49
C GLY A 116 -16.59 15.09 15.33
N ILE A 117 -16.16 14.00 14.68
CA ILE A 117 -15.65 12.81 15.37
C ILE A 117 -14.17 13.02 15.65
N GLU A 118 -13.84 13.21 16.92
CA GLU A 118 -12.47 13.48 17.38
C GLU A 118 -11.73 12.22 17.82
N ASN A 119 -12.44 11.16 18.22
CA ASN A 119 -11.87 9.95 18.78
C ASN A 119 -12.28 8.72 17.97
N VAL A 120 -11.33 7.81 17.79
CA VAL A 120 -11.52 6.54 17.08
C VAL A 120 -10.85 5.41 17.83
N THR A 121 -11.44 4.23 17.78
CA THR A 121 -10.81 2.99 18.24
C THR A 121 -10.22 2.25 17.04
N TYR A 122 -8.93 1.90 17.11
CA TYR A 122 -8.30 1.06 16.09
C TYR A 122 -8.70 -0.41 16.27
N MET A 123 -9.06 -1.07 15.18
CA MET A 123 -9.39 -2.49 15.17
C MET A 123 -8.50 -3.21 14.15
N ALA A 124 -7.72 -4.15 14.63
CA ALA A 124 -6.89 -5.03 13.80
C ALA A 124 -7.74 -6.13 13.15
N CYS A 125 -7.21 -6.79 12.11
CA CYS A 125 -7.87 -7.95 11.51
C CYS A 125 -7.74 -9.22 12.37
N LYS A 126 -6.73 -9.27 13.25
CA LYS A 126 -6.43 -10.37 14.18
C LYS A 126 -6.09 -11.68 13.48
N ASP A 127 -5.46 -11.60 12.32
CA ASP A 127 -4.95 -12.76 11.58
C ASP A 127 -3.41 -12.76 11.51
N GLU A 128 -2.85 -13.79 10.86
CA GLU A 128 -1.41 -14.00 10.75
C GLU A 128 -0.67 -12.91 9.96
N LYS A 129 -1.37 -12.06 9.22
CA LYS A 129 -0.79 -11.00 8.38
C LYS A 129 -0.73 -9.65 9.10
N ASP A 130 -1.31 -9.55 10.30
CA ASP A 130 -1.15 -8.37 11.12
C ASP A 130 0.25 -8.33 11.74
N CYS A 131 0.90 -7.17 11.62
CA CYS A 131 2.19 -6.92 12.24
C CYS A 131 2.03 -6.61 13.73
N GLU A 132 3.14 -6.61 14.47
CA GLU A 132 3.13 -6.36 15.91
C GLU A 132 2.53 -5.00 16.29
N TRP A 133 2.74 -3.95 15.49
CA TRP A 133 2.09 -2.66 15.73
C TRP A 133 0.56 -2.76 15.61
N CYS A 134 0.04 -3.49 14.62
CA CYS A 134 -1.41 -3.68 14.47
C CYS A 134 -1.99 -4.42 15.67
N LYS A 135 -1.32 -5.48 16.14
CA LYS A 135 -1.78 -6.28 17.28
C LYS A 135 -1.74 -5.48 18.58
N ALA A 136 -0.66 -4.73 18.81
CA ALA A 136 -0.48 -3.95 20.03
C ALA A 136 -1.48 -2.79 20.15
N ASN A 137 -1.97 -2.27 19.02
CA ASN A 137 -2.90 -1.15 19.00
C ASN A 137 -4.37 -1.56 18.82
N ASP A 138 -4.67 -2.86 18.79
CA ASP A 138 -6.05 -3.35 18.73
C ASP A 138 -6.85 -2.92 19.98
N GLY A 139 -8.00 -2.29 19.76
CA GLY A 139 -8.85 -1.74 20.82
C GLY A 139 -8.33 -0.45 21.46
N ILE A 140 -7.20 0.10 20.99
CA ILE A 140 -6.65 1.36 21.50
C ILE A 140 -7.38 2.55 20.87
N LYS A 141 -7.68 3.54 21.73
CA LYS A 141 -8.30 4.81 21.32
C LYS A 141 -7.24 5.81 20.87
N PHE A 142 -7.55 6.51 19.78
CA PHE A 142 -6.71 7.55 19.20
C PHE A 142 -7.52 8.81 18.94
N VAL A 143 -6.86 9.95 19.06
CA VAL A 143 -7.36 11.22 18.55
C VAL A 143 -7.14 11.27 17.04
N VAL A 144 -8.20 11.55 16.29
CA VAL A 144 -8.14 11.68 14.83
C VAL A 144 -7.26 12.87 14.47
N SER A 145 -6.11 12.60 13.84
CA SER A 145 -5.11 13.62 13.53
C SER A 145 -4.15 13.17 12.43
N GLU A 146 -3.38 14.11 11.86
CA GLU A 146 -2.27 13.76 10.95
C GLU A 146 -1.16 13.00 11.69
N ALA A 147 -0.98 13.24 12.99
CA ALA A 147 -0.02 12.50 13.81
C ALA A 147 -0.35 11.01 13.85
N LEU A 148 -1.62 10.65 14.02
CA LEU A 148 -2.09 9.26 13.91
C LEU A 148 -1.77 8.66 12.53
N ASN A 149 -2.09 9.40 11.45
CA ASN A 149 -1.81 8.93 10.09
C ASN A 149 -0.31 8.69 9.85
N THR A 150 0.53 9.60 10.36
CA THR A 150 1.99 9.52 10.29
C THR A 150 2.54 8.34 11.10
N GLU A 151 2.04 8.13 12.33
CA GLU A 151 2.46 7.04 13.20
C GLU A 151 2.22 5.68 12.51
N ILE A 152 1.03 5.47 11.94
CA ILE A 152 0.71 4.20 11.28
C ILE A 152 1.66 3.97 10.10
N ASN A 153 1.96 5.03 9.31
CA ASN A 153 2.86 4.93 8.17
C ASN A 153 4.30 4.56 8.55
N GLN A 154 4.76 4.98 9.72
CA GLN A 154 6.12 4.70 10.19
C GLN A 154 6.21 3.33 10.90
N SER A 155 5.18 2.98 11.66
CA SER A 155 5.22 1.85 12.60
C SER A 155 4.60 0.57 12.05
N CYS A 156 3.58 0.65 11.19
CA CYS A 156 2.96 -0.53 10.60
C CYS A 156 3.90 -1.16 9.55
N LYS A 157 4.17 -2.46 9.71
CA LYS A 157 5.02 -3.25 8.79
C LYS A 157 4.27 -4.28 7.95
N CYS A 158 2.94 -4.29 8.00
CA CYS A 158 2.14 -5.10 7.09
C CYS A 158 2.41 -4.71 5.62
N ASP A 159 2.24 -5.66 4.70
CA ASP A 159 2.27 -5.38 3.26
C ASP A 159 1.31 -4.23 2.89
N TRP A 160 0.14 -4.20 3.54
CA TRP A 160 -0.74 -3.04 3.63
C TRP A 160 -1.51 -3.11 4.96
N ASN A 161 -1.74 -1.96 5.61
CA ASN A 161 -2.52 -1.92 6.84
C ASN A 161 -4.00 -2.20 6.51
N ARG A 162 -4.54 -3.29 7.04
CA ARG A 162 -5.96 -3.70 6.82
C ARG A 162 -6.87 -3.37 7.99
N GLY A 163 -6.30 -2.82 9.06
CA GLY A 163 -7.06 -2.40 10.22
C GLY A 163 -8.03 -1.28 9.86
N CYS A 164 -9.00 -1.07 10.73
CA CYS A 164 -10.03 -0.06 10.53
C CYS A 164 -10.21 0.78 11.78
N PHE A 165 -10.69 2.01 11.58
CA PHE A 165 -11.07 2.90 12.66
C PHE A 165 -12.58 2.86 12.86
N ILE A 166 -12.98 2.64 14.11
CA ILE A 166 -14.36 2.73 14.56
C ILE A 166 -14.54 4.10 15.23
N PRO A 167 -15.48 4.92 14.75
CA PRO A 167 -15.75 6.21 15.37
C PRO A 167 -16.34 6.01 16.77
N GLU A 168 -15.83 6.77 17.73
CA GLU A 168 -16.50 6.91 19.03
C GLU A 168 -17.58 7.98 18.85
N ILE A 169 -18.84 7.54 18.85
CA ILE A 169 -20.00 8.43 18.79
C ILE A 169 -20.46 8.64 20.23
N ASN A 170 -20.34 9.87 20.71
CA ASN A 170 -20.92 10.29 21.99
C ASN A 170 -22.41 10.61 21.82
#